data_AF-A0A523UDJ1-F1
#
_entry.id   AF-A0A523UDJ1-F1
#
_cell.length_a   1.000
_cell.length_b   1.000
_cell.length_c   1.000
_cell.angle_alpha   90.00
_cell.angle_beta   90.00
_cell.angle_gamma   90.00
#
_symmetry.space_group_name_H-M   'P 1'
#
loop_
_entity.id
_entity.type
_entity.pdbx_description
1 polymer ?
#
loop_
_entity_poly.entity_id
_entity_poly.type
_entity_poly.pdbx_seq_one_letter_code
_entity_poly.pdbx_strand_id
1 'polypeptide(L)'
;MNRDMVLGAIEHSRGKSTLQRFMESPLRVIREKRYLLYLISATSAMACAAVAFYLGVAPANIGILVFILTIVPPSFFDFYETRRISRLEAEFPAMMRDVSLSVKSGMTPEGAMSIAAGGQYGALTPAIKQIDNMISWGVSFEDALLHFAKKYPTSLIRRTIFTLIEAS
;
A
#
# COMPACT_ATOMS: atom_id res chain seq x y z
N MET A 1 12.97 4.81 47.01
CA MET A 1 12.71 5.14 45.58
C MET A 1 13.99 4.79 44.82
N ASN A 2 14.05 3.57 44.29
CA ASN A 2 15.29 2.88 43.93
C ASN A 2 15.62 3.07 42.44
N ARG A 3 16.91 3.25 42.11
CA ARG A 3 17.40 3.55 40.75
C ARG A 3 17.07 2.46 39.73
N ASP A 4 16.83 1.26 40.21
CA ASP A 4 16.39 0.05 39.51
C ASP A 4 14.95 0.16 38.98
N MET A 5 14.08 0.95 39.63
CA MET A 5 12.74 1.25 39.10
C MET A 5 12.79 2.27 37.95
N VAL A 6 13.78 3.16 37.96
CA VAL A 6 14.02 4.13 36.88
C VAL A 6 14.66 3.44 35.67
N LEU A 7 15.53 2.45 35.90
CA LEU A 7 16.16 1.66 34.83
C LEU A 7 15.14 0.76 34.11
N GLY A 8 14.20 0.12 34.83
CA GLY A 8 13.14 -0.67 34.22
C GLY A 8 12.12 0.14 33.40
N ALA A 9 11.86 1.39 33.78
CA ALA A 9 10.97 2.30 33.03
C ALA A 9 11.61 2.83 31.73
N ILE A 10 12.94 2.96 31.68
CA ILE A 10 13.67 3.37 30.48
C ILE A 10 13.77 2.21 29.47
N GLU A 11 13.70 0.96 29.92
CA GLU A 11 13.84 -0.23 29.07
C GLU A 11 12.53 -0.60 28.33
N HIS A 12 11.37 -0.39 28.96
CA HIS A 12 10.06 -0.68 28.34
C HIS A 12 9.63 0.34 27.25
N SER A 13 10.28 1.52 27.19
CA SER A 13 9.99 2.56 26.19
C SER A 13 10.97 2.59 25.00
N ARG A 14 11.95 1.67 24.92
CA ARG A 14 12.70 1.45 23.67
C ARG A 14 11.94 0.49 22.76
N GLY A 15 10.79 0.98 22.29
CA GLY A 15 10.00 0.36 21.24
C GLY A 15 10.90 -0.09 20.10
N LYS A 16 10.86 -1.40 19.84
CA LYS A 16 11.35 -2.13 18.66
C LYS A 16 11.89 -1.20 17.58
N SER A 17 13.22 -1.08 17.57
CA SER A 17 13.95 -0.21 16.67
C SER A 17 13.49 -0.40 15.22
N THR A 18 13.41 0.71 14.49
CA THR A 18 13.12 0.78 13.05
C THR A 18 13.89 -0.26 12.23
N LEU A 19 15.06 -0.68 12.73
CA LEU A 19 15.93 -1.72 12.16
C LEU A 19 15.31 -3.13 12.16
N GLN A 20 14.59 -3.54 13.21
CA GLN A 20 14.05 -4.89 13.30
C GLN A 20 12.85 -5.10 12.34
N ARG A 21 12.00 -4.06 12.19
CA ARG A 21 10.92 -4.05 11.19
C ARG A 21 11.44 -3.94 9.75
N PHE A 22 12.62 -3.35 9.56
CA PHE A 22 13.28 -3.23 8.26
C PHE A 22 13.80 -4.59 7.75
N MET A 23 14.31 -5.45 8.65
CA MET A 23 14.81 -6.78 8.33
C MET A 23 13.71 -7.76 7.90
N GLU A 24 12.51 -7.69 8.47
CA GLU A 24 11.44 -8.66 8.16
C GLU A 24 10.68 -8.34 6.87
N SER A 25 10.64 -7.07 6.43
CA SER A 25 10.01 -6.70 5.16
C SER A 25 10.40 -5.28 4.70
N PRO A 26 11.54 -5.10 4.00
CA PRO A 26 11.96 -3.77 3.54
C PRO A 26 10.89 -3.10 2.66
N LEU A 27 10.11 -3.90 1.93
CA LEU A 27 9.05 -3.45 1.01
C LEU A 27 7.83 -2.85 1.71
N ARG A 28 7.49 -3.22 2.96
CA ARG A 28 6.31 -2.67 3.66
C ARG A 28 6.60 -1.32 4.29
N VAL A 29 7.84 -1.11 4.76
CA VAL A 29 8.29 0.13 5.40
C VAL A 29 8.42 1.27 4.37
N ILE A 30 8.84 0.94 3.15
CA ILE A 30 8.92 1.87 2.01
C ILE A 30 7.52 2.38 1.61
N ARG A 31 6.48 1.53 1.73
CA ARG A 31 5.11 1.83 1.31
C ARG A 31 4.34 2.78 2.24
N GLU A 32 4.70 2.84 3.52
CA GLU A 32 3.89 3.52 4.54
C GLU A 32 4.45 4.89 4.94
N LYS A 33 5.73 5.15 4.64
CA LYS A 33 6.45 6.33 5.13
C LYS A 33 7.27 7.00 4.03
N ARG A 34 6.69 8.02 3.39
CA ARG A 34 7.32 8.87 2.36
C ARG A 34 8.69 9.44 2.78
N TYR A 35 8.93 9.62 4.09
CA TYR A 35 10.22 10.08 4.62
C TYR A 35 11.34 9.02 4.54
N LEU A 36 11.02 7.72 4.59
CA LEU A 36 12.00 6.63 4.53
C LEU A 36 12.51 6.41 3.11
N LEU A 37 11.65 6.59 2.10
CA LEU A 37 12.04 6.65 0.69
C LEU A 37 13.10 7.74 0.45
N TYR A 38 12.89 8.91 1.06
CA TYR A 38 13.83 10.04 1.00
C TYR A 38 15.15 9.74 1.72
N LEU A 39 15.12 9.00 2.83
CA LEU A 39 16.30 8.63 3.60
C LEU A 39 17.17 7.60 2.86
N ILE A 40 16.53 6.60 2.23
CA ILE A 40 17.24 5.58 1.44
C ILE A 40 17.82 6.20 0.16
N SER A 41 17.05 7.01 -0.57
CA SER A 41 17.57 7.70 -1.76
C SER A 41 18.71 8.64 -1.40
N ALA A 42 18.61 9.38 -0.28
CA ALA A 42 19.68 10.23 0.22
C ALA A 42 20.96 9.44 0.56
N THR A 43 20.85 8.29 1.22
CA THR A 43 22.03 7.45 1.50
C THR A 43 22.67 6.88 0.24
N SER A 44 21.87 6.45 -0.75
CA SER A 44 22.40 6.00 -2.05
C SER A 44 23.03 7.14 -2.86
N ALA A 45 22.43 8.34 -2.82
CA ALA A 45 22.96 9.51 -3.49
C ALA A 45 24.29 9.96 -2.86
N MET A 46 24.39 9.89 -1.53
CA MET A 46 25.62 10.23 -0.81
C MET A 46 26.75 9.23 -1.07
N ALA A 47 26.44 7.93 -1.20
CA ALA A 47 27.42 6.91 -1.60
C ALA A 47 27.89 7.09 -3.05
N CYS A 48 26.98 7.33 -3.99
CA CYS A 48 27.33 7.63 -5.39
C CYS A 48 28.15 8.91 -5.53
N ALA A 49 27.85 9.96 -4.76
CA ALA A 49 28.62 11.20 -4.73
C ALA A 49 30.06 10.98 -4.24
N ALA A 50 30.24 10.17 -3.20
CA ALA A 50 31.57 9.83 -2.67
C ALA A 50 32.39 9.03 -3.70
N VAL A 51 31.78 8.08 -4.41
CA VAL A 51 32.43 7.31 -5.48
C VAL A 51 32.80 8.21 -6.66
N ALA A 52 31.91 9.12 -7.08
CA ALA A 52 32.20 10.08 -8.15
C ALA A 52 33.36 11.04 -7.76
N PHE A 53 33.41 11.48 -6.51
CA PHE A 53 34.52 12.28 -5.99
C PHE A 53 35.86 11.52 -6.05
N TYR A 54 35.86 10.22 -5.74
CA TYR A 54 37.05 9.36 -5.86
C TYR A 54 37.52 9.14 -7.31
N LEU A 55 36.64 9.25 -8.30
CA LEU A 55 36.94 9.07 -9.73
C LEU A 55 37.45 10.33 -10.44
N GLY A 56 37.51 11.49 -9.76
CA GLY A 56 38.10 12.72 -10.33
C GLY A 56 37.26 13.40 -11.42
N VAL A 57 35.96 13.15 -11.47
CA VAL A 57 35.04 13.82 -12.42
C VAL A 57 34.92 15.31 -12.12
N ALA A 58 34.76 16.14 -13.16
CA ALA A 58 34.60 17.58 -13.01
C ALA A 58 33.45 17.93 -12.03
N PRO A 59 33.63 18.89 -11.11
CA PRO A 59 32.68 19.16 -10.04
C PRO A 59 31.27 19.55 -10.54
N ALA A 60 31.17 20.14 -11.73
CA ALA A 60 29.89 20.45 -12.37
C ALA A 60 29.07 19.19 -12.74
N ASN A 61 29.72 18.12 -13.19
CA ASN A 61 29.05 16.88 -13.58
C ASN A 61 28.59 16.07 -12.36
N ILE A 62 29.32 16.17 -11.25
CA ILE A 62 28.94 15.53 -9.97
C ILE A 62 27.62 16.14 -9.46
N GLY A 63 27.47 17.46 -9.51
CA GLY A 63 26.24 18.14 -9.07
C GLY A 63 24.99 17.68 -9.84
N ILE A 64 25.10 17.55 -11.16
CA ILE A 64 23.98 17.10 -12.02
C ILE A 64 23.63 15.63 -11.74
N LEU A 65 24.63 14.76 -11.59
CA LEU A 65 24.41 13.35 -11.30
C LEU A 65 23.73 13.14 -9.94
N VAL A 66 24.18 13.82 -8.89
CA VAL A 66 23.58 13.73 -7.55
C VAL A 66 22.14 14.22 -7.55
N PHE A 67 21.85 15.31 -8.27
CA PHE A 67 20.50 15.83 -8.39
C PHE A 67 19.55 14.84 -9.07
N ILE A 68 19.97 14.24 -10.19
CA ILE A 68 19.19 13.23 -10.92
C ILE A 68 18.98 11.98 -10.05
N LEU A 69 20.03 11.48 -9.40
CA LEU A 69 19.97 10.26 -8.58
C LEU A 69 19.11 10.43 -7.31
N THR A 70 18.97 11.65 -6.80
CA THR A 70 18.14 11.94 -5.63
C THR A 70 16.65 11.99 -6.00
N ILE A 71 16.31 12.50 -7.19
CA ILE A 71 14.93 12.80 -7.58
C ILE A 71 14.28 11.63 -8.34
N VAL A 72 15.02 10.97 -9.23
CA VAL A 72 14.47 9.99 -10.17
C VAL A 72 13.97 8.70 -9.48
N PRO A 73 14.74 8.03 -8.60
CA PRO A 73 14.29 6.79 -7.97
C PRO A 73 13.00 6.94 -7.12
N PRO A 74 12.86 7.95 -6.23
CA PRO A 74 11.62 8.09 -5.46
C PRO A 74 10.44 8.54 -6.33
N SER A 75 10.65 9.38 -7.34
CA SER A 75 9.58 9.78 -8.27
C SER A 75 9.04 8.60 -9.08
N PHE A 76 9.93 7.70 -9.53
CA PHE A 76 9.52 6.51 -10.28
C PHE A 76 8.72 5.54 -9.40
N PHE A 77 9.13 5.35 -8.14
CA PHE A 77 8.42 4.47 -7.21
C PHE A 77 7.00 4.98 -6.90
N ASP A 78 6.85 6.26 -6.56
CA ASP A 78 5.53 6.90 -6.32
C ASP A 78 4.62 6.79 -7.57
N PHE A 79 5.20 6.88 -8.77
CA PHE A 79 4.45 6.78 -10.02
C PHE A 79 3.94 5.36 -10.31
N TYR A 80 4.69 4.32 -9.95
CA TYR A 80 4.24 2.92 -10.09
C TYR A 80 3.10 2.58 -9.12
N GLU A 81 3.21 3.01 -7.87
CA GLU A 81 2.16 2.79 -6.86
C GLU A 81 0.87 3.51 -7.28
N THR A 82 0.99 4.77 -7.70
CA THR A 82 -0.15 5.57 -8.18
C THR A 82 -0.83 4.92 -9.39
N ARG A 83 -0.05 4.45 -10.39
CA ARG A 83 -0.61 3.74 -11.55
C ARG A 83 -1.36 2.46 -11.16
N ARG A 84 -0.88 1.72 -10.16
CA ARG A 84 -1.54 0.50 -9.68
C ARG A 84 -2.88 0.83 -9.02
N ILE A 85 -2.91 1.88 -8.20
CA ILE A 85 -4.13 2.33 -7.51
C ILE A 85 -5.15 2.91 -8.50
N SER A 86 -4.72 3.72 -9.47
CA SER A 86 -5.63 4.26 -10.49
C SER A 86 -6.25 3.18 -11.37
N ARG A 87 -5.53 2.08 -11.66
CA ARG A 87 -6.10 0.93 -12.38
C ARG A 87 -7.17 0.20 -11.55
N LEU A 88 -6.95 0.06 -10.24
CA LEU A 88 -7.95 -0.48 -9.31
C LEU A 88 -9.23 0.36 -9.29
N GLU A 89 -9.10 1.68 -9.19
CA GLU A 89 -10.26 2.59 -9.18
C GLU A 89 -11.03 2.59 -10.49
N ALA A 90 -10.35 2.42 -11.63
CA ALA A 90 -11.00 2.38 -12.94
C ALA A 90 -11.88 1.12 -13.13
N GLU A 91 -11.45 -0.03 -12.60
CA GLU A 91 -12.15 -1.31 -12.74
C GLU A 91 -13.21 -1.53 -11.65
N PHE A 92 -13.11 -0.83 -10.52
CA PHE A 92 -14.00 -1.00 -9.37
C PHE A 92 -15.49 -0.73 -9.65
N PRO A 93 -15.88 0.37 -10.32
CA PRO A 93 -17.28 0.61 -10.68
C PRO A 93 -17.87 -0.48 -11.59
N ALA A 94 -17.06 -1.04 -12.49
CA ALA A 94 -17.51 -2.10 -13.39
C ALA A 94 -17.84 -3.37 -12.60
N MET A 95 -16.95 -3.77 -11.68
CA MET A 95 -17.22 -4.90 -10.77
C MET A 95 -18.48 -4.66 -9.93
N MET A 96 -18.63 -3.48 -9.31
CA MET A 96 -19.81 -3.17 -8.49
C MET A 96 -21.10 -3.19 -9.31
N ARG A 97 -21.05 -2.76 -10.57
CA ARG A 97 -22.17 -2.85 -11.50
C ARG A 97 -22.55 -4.31 -11.76
N ASP A 98 -21.57 -5.16 -12.04
CA ASP A 98 -21.82 -6.56 -12.37
C ASP A 98 -22.40 -7.33 -11.16
N VAL A 99 -21.85 -7.08 -9.96
CA VAL A 99 -22.42 -7.60 -8.69
C VAL A 99 -23.87 -7.14 -8.51
N SER A 100 -24.14 -5.84 -8.73
CA SER A 100 -25.49 -5.29 -8.60
C SER A 100 -26.47 -5.89 -9.63
N LEU A 101 -26.02 -6.18 -10.84
CA LEU A 101 -26.82 -6.85 -11.88
C LEU A 101 -27.15 -8.29 -11.47
N SER A 102 -26.18 -9.03 -10.93
CA SER A 102 -26.39 -10.37 -10.40
C SER A 102 -27.36 -10.37 -9.21
N VAL A 103 -27.23 -9.45 -8.27
CA VAL A 103 -28.19 -9.31 -7.15
C VAL A 103 -29.59 -8.97 -7.67
N LYS A 104 -29.71 -8.06 -8.65
CA LYS A 104 -31.00 -7.75 -9.30
C LYS A 104 -31.64 -8.93 -10.03
N SER A 105 -30.84 -9.91 -10.48
CA SER A 105 -31.34 -11.16 -11.08
C SER A 105 -31.84 -12.18 -10.04
N GLY A 106 -31.76 -11.87 -8.74
CA GLY A 106 -32.21 -12.73 -7.65
C GLY A 106 -31.12 -13.57 -6.99
N MET A 107 -29.84 -13.31 -7.28
CA MET A 107 -28.72 -13.91 -6.54
C MET A 107 -28.54 -13.25 -5.18
N THR A 108 -28.01 -14.00 -4.22
CA THR A 108 -27.56 -13.40 -2.95
C THR A 108 -26.31 -12.53 -3.19
N PRO A 109 -26.06 -11.48 -2.39
CA PRO A 109 -24.86 -10.65 -2.50
C PRO A 109 -23.56 -11.46 -2.47
N GLU A 110 -23.51 -12.52 -1.67
CA GLU A 110 -22.38 -13.45 -1.56
C GLU A 110 -22.17 -14.22 -2.86
N GLY A 111 -23.24 -14.76 -3.45
CA GLY A 111 -23.19 -15.49 -4.72
C GLY A 111 -22.81 -14.58 -5.89
N ALA A 112 -23.33 -13.35 -5.92
CA ALA A 112 -22.95 -12.34 -6.90
C ALA A 112 -21.47 -11.97 -6.79
N MET A 113 -20.95 -11.85 -5.57
CA MET A 113 -19.53 -11.58 -5.31
C MET A 113 -18.64 -12.74 -5.75
N SER A 114 -19.08 -13.99 -5.55
CA SER A 114 -18.33 -15.18 -5.98
C SER A 114 -18.23 -15.28 -7.51
N ILE A 115 -19.30 -14.94 -8.23
CA ILE A 115 -19.28 -14.85 -9.69
C ILE A 115 -18.34 -13.74 -10.17
N ALA A 116 -18.38 -12.57 -9.53
CA ALA A 116 -17.44 -11.48 -9.82
C ALA A 116 -15.98 -11.88 -9.53
N ALA A 117 -15.70 -12.72 -8.53
CA ALA A 117 -14.36 -13.24 -8.25
C ALA A 117 -13.81 -14.17 -9.33
N GLY A 118 -14.69 -14.81 -10.11
CA GLY A 118 -14.36 -15.55 -11.31
C GLY A 118 -14.07 -14.68 -12.55
N GLY A 119 -14.43 -13.39 -12.51
CA GLY A 119 -14.25 -12.44 -13.61
C GLY A 119 -12.82 -11.95 -13.81
N GLN A 120 -12.56 -11.32 -14.97
CA GLN A 120 -11.28 -10.67 -15.29
C GLN A 120 -11.39 -9.15 -15.10
N TYR A 121 -11.00 -8.68 -13.91
CA TYR A 121 -10.95 -7.25 -13.58
C TYR A 121 -9.49 -6.82 -13.36
N GLY A 122 -8.61 -7.17 -14.31
CA GLY A 122 -7.21 -6.74 -14.33
C GLY A 122 -6.51 -6.70 -12.97
N ALA A 123 -6.19 -5.49 -12.51
CA ALA A 123 -5.44 -5.25 -11.27
C ALA A 123 -6.29 -5.48 -10.00
N LEU A 124 -7.62 -5.43 -10.13
CA LEU A 124 -8.60 -5.61 -9.06
C LEU A 124 -8.91 -7.08 -8.76
N THR A 125 -8.76 -7.97 -9.74
CA THR A 125 -8.96 -9.43 -9.63
C THR A 125 -8.40 -10.07 -8.34
N PRO A 126 -7.12 -9.87 -7.95
CA PRO A 126 -6.59 -10.50 -6.73
C PRO A 126 -7.25 -10.00 -5.44
N ALA A 127 -7.82 -8.79 -5.45
CA ALA A 127 -8.51 -8.25 -4.30
C ALA A 127 -9.97 -8.75 -4.21
N ILE A 128 -10.64 -8.91 -5.35
CA ILE A 128 -11.98 -9.52 -5.46
C ILE A 128 -11.93 -10.97 -4.97
N LYS A 129 -10.91 -11.73 -5.38
CA LYS A 129 -10.67 -13.09 -4.86
C LYS A 129 -10.43 -13.13 -3.35
N GLN A 130 -9.85 -12.08 -2.75
CA GLN A 130 -9.72 -12.02 -1.30
C GLN A 130 -11.06 -11.83 -0.60
N ILE A 131 -11.96 -11.03 -1.18
CA ILE A 131 -13.32 -10.86 -0.66
C ILE A 131 -14.07 -12.20 -0.72
N ASP A 132 -14.05 -12.87 -1.88
CA ASP A 132 -14.69 -14.19 -2.06
C ASP A 132 -14.12 -15.26 -1.11
N ASN A 133 -12.82 -15.27 -0.86
CA ASN A 133 -12.21 -16.16 0.14
C ASN A 133 -12.70 -15.86 1.56
N MET A 134 -12.86 -14.58 1.93
CA MET A 134 -13.38 -14.20 3.25
C MET A 134 -14.84 -14.65 3.41
N ILE A 135 -15.66 -14.43 2.39
CA ILE A 135 -17.07 -14.85 2.37
C ILE A 135 -17.16 -16.38 2.44
N SER A 136 -16.33 -17.09 1.67
CA SER A 136 -16.23 -18.55 1.70
C SER A 136 -15.80 -19.11 3.07
N TRP A 137 -15.10 -18.29 3.88
CA TRP A 137 -14.72 -18.61 5.26
C TRP A 137 -15.73 -18.12 6.31
N GLY A 138 -16.92 -17.66 5.89
CA GLY A 138 -18.00 -17.28 6.78
C GLY A 138 -17.94 -15.83 7.29
N VAL A 139 -17.09 -14.97 6.71
CA VAL A 139 -17.12 -13.52 6.97
C VAL A 139 -18.33 -12.92 6.25
N SER A 140 -19.04 -12.00 6.90
CA SER A 140 -20.16 -11.30 6.27
C SER A 140 -19.71 -10.50 5.04
N PHE A 141 -20.60 -10.33 4.06
CA PHE A 141 -20.31 -9.53 2.87
C PHE A 141 -19.90 -8.09 3.21
N GLU A 142 -20.60 -7.48 4.17
CA GLU A 142 -20.34 -6.12 4.67
C GLU A 142 -18.96 -6.01 5.32
N ASP A 143 -18.59 -6.96 6.19
CA ASP A 143 -17.27 -6.97 6.85
C ASP A 143 -16.14 -7.16 5.85
N ALA A 144 -16.34 -8.02 4.85
CA ALA A 144 -15.37 -8.26 3.79
C ALA A 144 -15.14 -6.99 2.95
N LEU A 145 -16.21 -6.25 2.62
CA LEU A 145 -16.11 -4.96 1.94
C LEU A 145 -15.45 -3.89 2.81
N LEU A 146 -15.76 -3.81 4.11
CA LEU A 146 -15.09 -2.90 5.04
C LEU A 146 -13.60 -3.19 5.15
N HIS A 147 -13.22 -4.46 5.17
CA HIS A 147 -11.82 -4.87 5.21
C HIS A 147 -11.09 -4.50 3.91
N PHE A 148 -11.76 -4.64 2.76
CA PHE A 148 -11.27 -4.17 1.47
C PHE A 148 -11.09 -2.63 1.43
N ALA A 149 -12.06 -1.86 1.94
CA ALA A 149 -11.98 -0.40 2.03
C ALA A 149 -10.83 0.08 2.94
N LYS A 150 -10.53 -0.65 4.02
CA LYS A 150 -9.36 -0.38 4.88
C LYS A 150 -8.03 -0.67 4.18
N LYS A 151 -7.99 -1.71 3.36
CA LYS A 151 -6.78 -2.15 2.65
C LYS A 151 -6.42 -1.26 1.46
N TYR A 152 -7.43 -0.74 0.76
CA TYR A 152 -7.27 0.17 -0.37
C TYR A 152 -7.99 1.50 -0.06
N PRO A 153 -7.34 2.43 0.69
CA PRO A 153 -7.97 3.65 1.19
C PRO A 153 -8.06 4.74 0.12
N THR A 154 -8.62 4.42 -1.03
CA THR A 154 -8.96 5.39 -2.07
C THR A 154 -10.31 6.06 -1.78
N SER A 155 -10.43 7.33 -2.16
CA SER A 155 -11.64 8.12 -1.87
C SER A 155 -12.87 7.55 -2.57
N LEU A 156 -12.70 6.99 -3.78
CA LEU A 156 -13.78 6.39 -4.56
C LEU A 156 -14.29 5.10 -3.89
N ILE A 157 -13.39 4.13 -3.66
CA ILE A 157 -13.72 2.82 -3.07
C ILE A 157 -14.40 2.99 -1.72
N ARG A 158 -13.82 3.83 -0.85
CA ARG A 158 -14.34 4.08 0.48
C ARG A 158 -15.77 4.62 0.41
N ARG A 159 -15.99 5.69 -0.36
CA ARG A 159 -17.33 6.30 -0.48
C ARG A 159 -18.36 5.31 -0.99
N THR A 160 -18.07 4.57 -2.06
CA THR A 160 -19.02 3.61 -2.62
C THR A 160 -19.41 2.52 -1.63
N ILE A 161 -18.43 1.95 -0.90
CA ILE A 161 -18.70 0.88 0.06
C ILE A 161 -19.52 1.37 1.24
N PHE A 162 -19.16 2.54 1.80
CA PHE A 162 -19.93 3.10 2.92
C PHE A 162 -21.37 3.42 2.51
N THR A 163 -21.60 3.99 1.33
CA THR A 163 -22.97 4.22 0.82
C THR A 163 -23.74 2.92 0.59
N LEU A 164 -23.07 1.84 0.17
CA LEU A 164 -23.72 0.56 -0.10
C LEU A 164 -24.16 -0.13 1.19
N ILE A 165 -23.31 -0.10 2.24
CA ILE A 165 -23.61 -0.66 3.56
C ILE A 165 -24.68 0.18 4.29
N GLU A 166 -24.70 1.49 4.09
CA GLU A 166 -25.69 2.37 4.71
C GLU A 166 -27.07 2.32 4.02
N ALA A 167 -27.11 1.79 2.79
CA ALA A 167 -28.34 1.64 2.00
C ALA A 167 -28.97 0.25 2.07
N SER A 168 -28.29 -0.73 2.69
CA SER A 168 -28.78 -2.09 2.98
C SER A 168 -29.48 -2.16 4.34
#